data_AF-A0A1F7UYF9-F1
#
_entry.id   AF-A0A1F7UYF9-F1
#
_cell.length_a   1.000
_cell.length_b   1.000
_cell.length_c   1.000
_cell.angle_alpha   90.00
_cell.angle_beta   90.00
_cell.angle_gamma   90.00
#
_symmetry.space_group_name_H-M   'P 1'
#
loop_
_entity.id
_entity.type
_entity.pdbx_description
1 polymer ?
#
loop_
_entity_poly.entity_id
_entity_poly.type
_entity_poly.pdbx_seq_one_letter_code
_entity_poly.pdbx_strand_id
1 'polypeptide(L)'
;MNRQRLFWSIGIVVAVAFLSAVLGSLMARQSIDDYMTTLQELPLSASVLSTRRPPAVPGTYAEAVDAVQGRVAPSVLLLVGTSRVALQGVDITDAPYVATILTSDGWVLTDARASSLGVFLERAWFPFDAFVRIPDTSFAFGHIERDLNPVVTFGLPEDVRLGTQVFVYDGTSLYPRTLSALYAGDRPARERAETPWRLYRLDREVDVKGGAIVVDASGALLGVIEDEIHVRPWHTMRGFLKHAFASEGALNAPVFGVLVVDRTAVYDEDAFDGLEVVRVDARSLAAKSGIKVGDIITHINGHDANDRPLSERWLMDIGLSSWTVRVERDGETLEIVIELSP
;
A
#
# COMPACT_ATOMS: atom_id res chain seq x y z
N MET A 1 34.89 30.46 -71.49
CA MET A 1 34.52 29.57 -70.37
C MET A 1 33.62 28.47 -70.92
N ASN A 2 34.06 27.21 -70.83
CA ASN A 2 33.59 26.11 -71.67
C ASN A 2 32.18 25.64 -71.22
N ARG A 3 31.14 25.83 -72.05
CA ARG A 3 29.72 25.46 -71.73
C ARG A 3 29.58 24.01 -71.25
N GLN A 4 30.44 23.12 -71.74
CA GLN A 4 30.47 21.72 -71.34
C GLN A 4 30.91 21.51 -69.87
N ARG A 5 31.79 22.36 -69.33
CA ARG A 5 32.19 22.32 -67.91
C ARG A 5 31.07 22.81 -66.98
N LEU A 6 30.25 23.76 -67.44
CA LEU A 6 29.11 24.26 -66.67
C LEU A 6 28.00 23.22 -66.56
N PHE A 7 27.69 22.51 -67.66
CA PHE A 7 26.72 21.41 -67.63
C PHE A 7 27.14 20.26 -66.71
N TRP A 8 28.43 19.91 -66.72
CA TRP A 8 28.96 18.88 -65.82
C TRP A 8 28.90 19.27 -64.34
N SER A 9 29.18 20.53 -64.01
CA SER A 9 29.14 20.99 -62.62
C SER A 9 27.71 21.08 -62.08
N ILE A 10 26.73 21.49 -62.90
CA ILE A 10 25.30 21.46 -62.52
C ILE A 10 24.82 20.02 -62.31
N GLY A 11 25.21 19.08 -63.18
CA GLY A 11 24.84 17.66 -63.04
C GLY A 11 25.36 17.03 -61.74
N ILE A 12 26.60 17.35 -61.35
CA ILE A 12 27.19 16.85 -60.10
C ILE A 12 26.45 17.42 -58.88
N VAL A 13 26.12 18.71 -58.86
CA VAL A 13 25.41 19.33 -57.73
C VAL A 13 24.02 18.71 -57.54
N VAL A 14 23.28 18.48 -58.63
CA VAL A 14 21.96 17.84 -58.56
C VAL A 14 22.07 16.38 -58.10
N ALA A 15 23.07 15.63 -58.59
CA ALA A 15 23.29 14.26 -58.17
C ALA A 15 23.65 14.15 -56.68
N VAL A 16 24.50 15.04 -56.18
CA VAL A 16 24.88 15.08 -54.75
C VAL A 16 23.67 15.46 -53.89
N ALA A 17 22.89 16.46 -54.28
CA ALA A 17 21.68 16.85 -53.54
C ALA A 17 20.66 15.71 -53.47
N PHE A 18 20.47 14.97 -54.57
CA PHE A 18 19.57 13.83 -54.61
C PHE A 18 20.08 12.67 -53.73
N LEU A 19 21.38 12.39 -53.76
CA LEU A 19 21.99 11.36 -52.92
C LEU A 19 21.85 11.69 -51.43
N SER A 20 22.08 12.95 -51.05
CA SER A 20 21.93 13.42 -49.66
C SER A 20 20.48 13.33 -49.18
N ALA A 21 19.50 13.64 -50.03
CA ALA A 21 18.08 13.50 -49.70
C ALA A 21 17.67 12.03 -49.49
N VAL A 22 18.17 11.12 -50.34
CA VAL A 22 17.92 9.68 -50.21
C VAL A 22 18.59 9.11 -48.96
N LEU A 23 19.85 9.47 -48.68
CA LEU A 23 20.55 9.07 -47.45
C LEU A 23 19.85 9.60 -46.20
N GLY A 24 19.42 10.87 -46.20
CA GLY A 24 18.68 11.47 -45.09
C GLY A 24 17.35 10.76 -44.83
N SER A 25 16.61 10.41 -45.89
CA SER A 25 15.37 9.63 -45.79
C SER A 25 15.59 8.21 -45.26
N LEU A 26 16.71 7.56 -45.64
CA LEU A 26 17.04 6.22 -45.16
C LEU A 26 17.45 6.24 -43.69
N MET A 27 18.30 7.19 -43.29
CA MET A 27 18.69 7.35 -41.89
C MET A 27 17.52 7.73 -40.98
N ALA A 28 16.60 8.58 -41.46
CA ALA A 28 15.40 8.93 -40.70
C ALA A 28 14.47 7.72 -40.51
N ARG A 29 14.30 6.87 -41.54
CA ARG A 29 13.51 5.63 -41.41
C ARG A 29 14.15 4.66 -40.44
N GLN A 30 15.46 4.44 -40.55
CA GLN A 30 16.17 3.52 -39.67
C GLN A 30 16.16 4.01 -38.22
N SER A 31 16.29 5.33 -37.98
CA SER A 31 16.15 5.89 -36.62
C SER A 31 14.73 5.78 -36.06
N ILE A 32 13.70 5.84 -36.91
CA ILE A 32 12.31 5.67 -36.47
C ILE A 32 12.03 4.20 -36.17
N ASP A 33 12.51 3.28 -37.00
CA ASP A 33 12.34 1.84 -36.79
C ASP A 33 13.12 1.38 -35.54
N ASP A 34 14.36 1.83 -35.35
CA ASP A 34 15.12 1.54 -34.12
C ASP A 34 14.47 2.19 -32.89
N TYR A 35 13.94 3.40 -33.00
CA TYR A 35 13.20 4.06 -31.90
C TYR A 35 11.89 3.32 -31.58
N MET A 36 11.16 2.83 -32.59
CA MET A 36 9.94 2.04 -32.41
C MET A 36 10.23 0.65 -31.83
N THR A 37 11.33 0.03 -32.24
CA THR A 37 11.78 -1.26 -31.70
C THR A 37 12.26 -1.10 -30.26
N THR A 38 13.02 -0.04 -29.96
CA THR A 38 13.42 0.32 -28.59
C THR A 38 12.20 0.65 -27.72
N LEU A 39 11.17 1.30 -28.27
CA LEU A 39 9.90 1.53 -27.57
C LEU A 39 9.11 0.24 -27.34
N GLN A 40 9.20 -0.75 -28.22
CA GLN A 40 8.54 -2.05 -28.06
C GLN A 40 9.30 -3.01 -27.14
N GLU A 41 10.62 -2.89 -27.06
CA GLU A 41 11.50 -3.70 -26.21
C GLU A 41 11.71 -3.11 -24.82
N LEU A 42 11.54 -1.80 -24.65
CA LEU A 42 11.24 -1.26 -23.33
C LEU A 42 9.95 -1.95 -22.87
N PRO A 43 9.93 -2.61 -21.70
CA PRO A 43 8.68 -3.04 -21.10
C PRO A 43 7.90 -1.75 -20.84
N LEU A 44 7.05 -1.41 -21.81
CA LEU A 44 6.02 -0.41 -21.68
C LEU A 44 5.04 -0.98 -20.65
N SER A 45 5.42 -0.82 -19.39
CA SER A 45 4.55 -0.25 -18.36
C SER A 45 4.10 1.16 -18.81
N ALA A 46 3.62 1.26 -20.05
CA ALA A 46 2.88 2.38 -20.53
C ALA A 46 1.53 2.28 -19.83
N SER A 47 1.48 2.97 -18.69
CA SER A 47 0.64 4.15 -18.65
C SER A 47 -0.73 3.87 -19.28
N VAL A 48 -1.55 3.17 -18.50
CA VAL A 48 -2.84 3.75 -18.17
C VAL A 48 -2.55 5.22 -17.89
N LEU A 49 -2.81 6.10 -18.87
CA LEU A 49 -2.98 7.51 -18.61
C LEU A 49 -4.05 7.55 -17.55
N SER A 50 -3.60 7.58 -16.30
CA SER A 50 -4.48 7.66 -15.17
C SER A 50 -5.32 8.90 -15.46
N THR A 51 -6.61 8.71 -15.65
CA THR A 51 -7.59 9.78 -15.80
C THR A 51 -7.62 10.68 -14.55
N ARG A 52 -6.85 10.36 -13.51
CA ARG A 52 -6.53 11.30 -12.44
C ARG A 52 -5.53 12.32 -12.95
N ARG A 53 -6.05 13.54 -13.15
CA ARG A 53 -5.25 14.77 -13.25
C ARG A 53 -4.16 14.70 -12.16
N PRO A 54 -2.88 14.96 -12.48
CA PRO A 54 -1.86 15.09 -11.45
C PRO A 54 -2.37 16.09 -10.41
N PRO A 55 -2.36 15.75 -9.11
CA PRO A 55 -2.79 16.70 -8.09
C PRO A 55 -1.98 17.98 -8.26
N ALA A 56 -2.65 19.13 -8.21
CA ALA A 56 -1.97 20.42 -8.28
C ALA A 56 -0.95 20.46 -7.13
N VAL A 57 0.33 20.48 -7.46
CA VAL A 57 1.40 20.62 -6.48
C VAL A 57 1.29 22.05 -5.94
N PRO A 58 1.00 22.24 -4.65
CA PRO A 58 0.91 23.57 -4.05
C PRO A 58 2.21 24.34 -4.29
N GLY A 59 2.11 25.64 -4.56
CA GLY A 59 3.28 26.46 -4.92
C GLY A 59 4.21 26.69 -3.73
N THR A 60 3.68 26.61 -2.50
CA THR A 60 4.45 26.73 -1.26
C THR A 60 4.15 25.59 -0.28
N TYR A 61 5.08 25.38 0.66
CA TYR A 61 4.91 24.41 1.75
C TYR A 61 3.69 24.69 2.63
N ALA A 62 3.41 25.96 2.92
CA ALA A 62 2.24 26.36 3.72
C ALA A 62 0.94 26.00 2.99
N GLU A 63 0.87 26.26 1.68
CA GLU A 63 -0.30 25.86 0.87
C GLU A 63 -0.48 24.34 0.84
N ALA A 64 0.60 23.56 0.89
CA ALA A 64 0.51 22.10 0.95
C ALA A 64 -0.05 21.61 2.28
N VAL A 65 0.42 22.17 3.39
CA VAL A 65 -0.10 21.88 4.73
C VAL A 65 -1.58 22.23 4.81
N ASP A 66 -1.98 23.43 4.38
CA ASP A 66 -3.37 23.88 4.41
C ASP A 66 -4.26 23.02 3.51
N ALA A 67 -3.79 22.66 2.32
CA ALA A 67 -4.54 21.82 1.38
C ALA A 67 -4.75 20.40 1.92
N VAL A 68 -3.72 19.80 2.52
CA VAL A 68 -3.82 18.46 3.13
C VAL A 68 -4.73 18.52 4.35
N GLN A 69 -4.54 19.49 5.24
CA GLN A 69 -5.37 19.65 6.43
C GLN A 69 -6.85 19.86 6.06
N GLY A 70 -7.15 20.72 5.08
CA GLY A 70 -8.52 20.97 4.63
C GLY A 70 -9.22 19.75 4.05
N ARG A 71 -8.47 18.79 3.46
CA ARG A 71 -9.02 17.54 2.93
C ARG A 71 -9.20 16.47 4.02
N VAL A 72 -8.26 16.40 4.95
CA VAL A 72 -8.19 15.30 5.93
C VAL A 72 -8.98 15.61 7.20
N ALA A 73 -8.94 16.86 7.68
CA ALA A 73 -9.56 17.25 8.95
C ALA A 73 -11.03 16.81 9.08
N PRO A 74 -11.87 16.97 8.05
CA PRO A 74 -13.28 16.56 8.16
C PRO A 74 -13.50 15.04 8.25
N SER A 75 -12.50 14.22 7.89
CA SER A 75 -12.56 12.75 7.95
C SER A 75 -12.02 12.16 9.26
N VAL A 76 -11.61 13.00 10.21
CA VAL A 76 -11.04 12.57 11.49
C VAL A 76 -11.85 13.13 12.65
N LEU A 77 -12.20 12.25 13.58
CA LEU A 77 -13.05 12.49 14.72
C LEU A 77 -12.21 12.42 16.00
N LEU A 78 -12.53 13.28 16.96
CA LEU A 78 -11.94 13.23 18.30
C LEU A 78 -12.75 12.28 19.17
N LEU A 79 -12.07 11.38 19.89
CA LEU A 79 -12.70 10.42 20.79
C LEU A 79 -12.63 10.89 22.23
N VAL A 80 -13.78 10.94 22.89
CA VAL A 80 -13.92 11.43 24.27
C VAL A 80 -14.77 10.49 25.11
N GLY A 81 -14.47 10.43 26.42
CA GLY A 81 -15.25 9.67 27.38
C GLY A 81 -16.52 10.41 27.83
N THR A 82 -17.57 9.66 28.18
CA THR A 82 -18.88 10.19 28.63
C THR A 82 -18.77 11.14 29.83
N SER A 83 -17.85 10.85 30.77
CA SER A 83 -17.64 11.65 31.98
C SER A 83 -17.20 13.09 31.70
N ARG A 84 -16.55 13.35 30.56
CA ARG A 84 -16.10 14.69 30.15
C ARG A 84 -17.20 15.53 29.52
N VAL A 85 -18.27 14.89 29.01
CA VAL A 85 -19.39 15.57 28.36
C VAL A 85 -20.33 16.24 29.36
N ALA A 86 -20.41 15.71 30.58
CA ALA A 86 -21.38 16.15 31.57
C ALA A 86 -21.01 17.43 32.34
N LEU A 87 -19.75 17.89 32.32
CA LEU A 87 -19.27 18.79 33.38
C LEU A 87 -19.12 20.28 33.05
N GLN A 88 -18.66 20.74 31.88
CA GLN A 88 -18.50 22.21 31.68
C GLN A 88 -18.12 22.65 30.26
N GLY A 89 -18.77 22.07 29.24
CA GLY A 89 -18.26 22.16 27.88
C GLY A 89 -17.11 21.17 27.72
N VAL A 90 -17.15 20.39 26.64
CA VAL A 90 -16.12 19.37 26.41
C VAL A 90 -14.86 20.11 26.00
N ASP A 91 -13.82 20.03 26.84
CA ASP A 91 -12.49 20.37 26.37
C ASP A 91 -12.01 19.26 25.43
N ILE A 92 -12.33 19.44 24.15
CA ILE A 92 -12.00 18.49 23.08
C ILE A 92 -10.49 18.47 22.79
N THR A 93 -9.71 19.45 23.28
CA THR A 93 -8.26 19.46 23.03
C THR A 93 -7.56 18.29 23.71
N ASP A 94 -8.13 17.81 24.82
CA ASP A 94 -7.59 16.72 25.64
C ASP A 94 -8.05 15.33 25.21
N ALA A 95 -8.68 15.18 24.04
CA ALA A 95 -9.07 13.89 23.50
C ALA A 95 -7.80 13.01 23.30
N PRO A 96 -7.67 11.86 23.99
CA PRO A 96 -6.44 11.06 23.95
C PRO A 96 -6.29 10.23 22.67
N TYR A 97 -7.38 10.07 21.90
CA TYR A 97 -7.42 9.28 20.68
C TYR A 97 -8.22 9.99 19.60
N VAL A 98 -7.95 9.58 18.36
CA VAL A 98 -8.72 9.98 17.19
C VAL A 98 -9.21 8.76 16.42
N ALA A 99 -10.30 8.96 15.69
CA ALA A 99 -10.89 7.98 14.79
C ALA A 99 -10.94 8.53 13.38
N THR A 100 -10.58 7.73 12.38
CA THR A 100 -10.64 8.11 10.96
C THR A 100 -11.84 7.45 10.29
N ILE A 101 -12.69 8.25 9.65
CA ILE A 101 -13.89 7.78 8.95
C ILE A 101 -13.48 6.99 7.71
N LEU A 102 -13.81 5.69 7.69
CA LEU A 102 -13.50 4.76 6.60
C LEU A 102 -14.67 4.57 5.63
N THR A 103 -15.89 4.73 6.11
CA THR A 103 -17.11 4.53 5.31
C THR A 103 -18.18 5.54 5.70
N SER A 104 -19.12 5.77 4.78
CA SER A 104 -20.17 6.76 4.99
C SER A 104 -21.27 6.28 5.93
N ASP A 105 -21.39 4.98 6.16
CA ASP A 105 -22.37 4.35 7.06
C ASP A 105 -21.91 4.26 8.52
N GLY A 106 -20.70 4.73 8.84
CA GLY A 106 -20.29 4.93 10.23
C GLY A 106 -19.06 4.16 10.70
N TRP A 107 -18.38 3.40 9.84
CA TRP A 107 -17.16 2.71 10.25
C TRP A 107 -15.96 3.65 10.31
N VAL A 108 -15.20 3.51 11.40
CA VAL A 108 -14.00 4.29 11.69
C VAL A 108 -12.83 3.39 12.08
N LEU A 109 -11.61 3.86 11.83
CA LEU A 109 -10.36 3.26 12.31
C LEU A 109 -9.82 4.05 13.51
N THR A 110 -9.47 3.37 14.59
CA THR A 110 -8.92 4.00 15.81
C THR A 110 -7.95 3.07 16.53
N ASP A 111 -7.31 3.59 17.57
CA ASP A 111 -6.62 2.78 18.58
C ASP A 111 -7.62 1.88 19.34
N ALA A 112 -7.25 0.62 19.56
CA ALA A 112 -8.05 -0.40 20.24
C ALA A 112 -8.31 -0.05 21.72
N ARG A 113 -7.46 0.78 22.34
CA ARG A 113 -7.65 1.28 23.71
C ARG A 113 -8.81 2.27 23.82
N ALA A 114 -9.32 2.77 22.70
CA ALA A 114 -10.46 3.69 22.65
C ALA A 114 -11.83 3.01 22.75
N SER A 115 -11.90 1.69 23.03
CA SER A 115 -13.14 0.90 23.04
C SER A 115 -14.24 1.40 23.98
N SER A 116 -13.88 2.13 25.04
CA SER A 116 -14.83 2.72 26.00
C SER A 116 -15.18 4.19 25.72
N LEU A 117 -14.59 4.76 24.67
CA LEU A 117 -14.82 6.13 24.25
C LEU A 117 -15.95 6.20 23.23
N GLY A 118 -16.37 7.42 22.93
CA GLY A 118 -17.31 7.69 21.84
C GLY A 118 -16.91 8.92 21.06
N VAL A 119 -17.58 9.11 19.94
CA VAL A 119 -17.39 10.24 19.04
C VAL A 119 -18.22 11.41 19.54
N PHE A 120 -17.60 12.59 19.67
CA PHE A 120 -18.34 13.83 19.92
C PHE A 120 -18.52 14.59 18.61
N LEU A 121 -19.75 14.62 18.10
CA LEU A 121 -20.11 15.23 16.82
C LEU A 121 -21.38 16.05 17.01
N GLU A 122 -21.46 17.25 16.41
CA GLU A 122 -22.67 18.10 16.44
C GLU A 122 -23.24 18.35 17.85
N ARG A 123 -22.37 18.44 18.86
CA ARG A 123 -22.74 18.61 20.29
C ARG A 123 -23.43 17.40 20.93
N ALA A 124 -23.40 16.25 20.27
CA ALA A 124 -23.87 14.98 20.81
C ALA A 124 -22.71 13.98 20.93
N TRP A 125 -22.84 13.06 21.87
CA TRP A 125 -21.89 11.97 22.08
C TRP A 125 -22.49 10.67 21.57
N PHE A 126 -21.72 9.94 20.76
CA PHE A 126 -22.13 8.70 20.13
C PHE A 126 -21.20 7.55 20.57
N PRO A 127 -21.71 6.54 21.29
CA PRO A 127 -20.94 5.34 21.59
C PRO A 127 -20.70 4.53 20.31
N PHE A 128 -19.67 3.68 20.32
CA PHE A 128 -19.54 2.63 19.32
C PHE A 128 -20.62 1.55 19.55
N ASP A 129 -21.41 1.24 18.53
CA ASP A 129 -22.36 0.11 18.57
C ASP A 129 -21.72 -1.21 18.13
N ALA A 130 -20.62 -1.15 17.37
CA ALA A 130 -19.71 -2.27 17.16
C ALA A 130 -18.26 -1.85 17.36
N PHE A 131 -17.43 -2.74 17.91
CA PHE A 131 -16.00 -2.48 18.10
C PHE A 131 -15.19 -3.76 17.90
N VAL A 132 -14.35 -3.76 16.88
CA VAL A 132 -13.70 -4.95 16.35
C VAL A 132 -12.19 -4.74 16.36
N ARG A 133 -11.49 -5.41 17.27
CA ARG A 133 -10.03 -5.31 17.40
C ARG A 133 -9.33 -6.04 16.26
N ILE A 134 -8.36 -5.36 15.63
CA ILE A 134 -7.52 -5.95 14.58
C ILE A 134 -6.42 -6.81 15.25
N PRO A 135 -6.31 -8.11 14.90
CA PRO A 135 -5.30 -9.00 15.46
C PRO A 135 -3.88 -8.46 15.30
N ASP A 136 -3.03 -8.70 16.29
CA ASP A 136 -1.60 -8.35 16.29
C ASP A 136 -1.27 -6.85 16.05
N THR A 137 -2.24 -5.96 16.28
CA THR A 137 -2.04 -4.51 16.22
C THR A 137 -2.60 -3.80 17.45
N SER A 138 -2.25 -2.53 17.60
CA SER A 138 -2.87 -1.61 18.56
C SER A 138 -4.19 -1.00 18.05
N PHE A 139 -4.74 -1.44 16.92
CA PHE A 139 -5.87 -0.80 16.24
C PHE A 139 -7.18 -1.60 16.30
N ALA A 140 -8.28 -0.91 16.03
CA ALA A 140 -9.61 -1.48 15.95
C ALA A 140 -10.48 -0.70 14.95
N PHE A 141 -11.49 -1.39 14.43
CA PHE A 141 -12.62 -0.75 13.75
C PHE A 141 -13.73 -0.48 14.74
N GLY A 142 -14.20 0.77 14.79
CA GLY A 142 -15.42 1.13 15.50
C GLY A 142 -16.54 1.40 14.48
N HIS A 143 -17.78 1.10 14.85
CA HIS A 143 -18.96 1.52 14.12
C HIS A 143 -19.79 2.44 15.00
N ILE A 144 -20.33 3.50 14.42
CA ILE A 144 -21.35 4.35 15.04
C ILE A 144 -22.56 4.40 14.12
N GLU A 145 -23.77 4.24 14.67
CA GLU A 145 -25.05 4.27 13.95
C GLU A 145 -25.40 5.68 13.45
N ARG A 146 -24.58 6.23 12.54
CA ARG A 146 -24.67 7.56 11.96
C ARG A 146 -24.02 7.60 10.59
N ASP A 147 -24.64 8.36 9.70
CA ASP A 147 -24.00 8.73 8.43
C ASP A 147 -22.83 9.69 8.71
N LEU A 148 -21.64 9.30 8.26
CA LEU A 148 -20.42 10.08 8.43
C LEU A 148 -19.90 10.54 7.08
N ASN A 149 -19.77 11.86 6.91
CA ASN A 149 -19.15 12.42 5.73
C ASN A 149 -18.35 13.69 6.10
N PRO A 150 -17.21 13.92 5.44
CA PRO A 150 -16.62 13.08 4.38
C PRO A 150 -15.82 11.88 4.91
N VAL A 151 -15.64 10.90 4.03
CA VAL A 151 -14.82 9.70 4.25
C VAL A 151 -13.39 9.95 3.78
N VAL A 152 -12.41 9.35 4.46
CA VAL A 152 -11.01 9.44 4.05
C VAL A 152 -10.80 8.82 2.66
N THR A 153 -9.97 9.46 1.84
CA THR A 153 -9.55 8.85 0.57
C THR A 153 -8.46 7.82 0.84
N PHE A 154 -8.52 6.63 0.24
CA PHE A 154 -7.47 5.62 0.38
C PHE A 154 -6.33 5.85 -0.61
N GLY A 155 -5.10 5.89 -0.10
CA GLY A 155 -3.88 5.91 -0.90
C GLY A 155 -3.42 4.50 -1.30
N LEU A 156 -2.25 4.44 -1.94
CA LEU A 156 -1.56 3.20 -2.32
C LEU A 156 -0.24 3.08 -1.54
N PRO A 157 -0.29 2.69 -0.26
CA PRO A 157 0.90 2.55 0.58
C PRO A 157 2.01 1.68 -0.06
N GLU A 158 1.65 0.68 -0.86
CA GLU A 158 2.56 -0.18 -1.61
C GLU A 158 3.47 0.57 -2.61
N ASP A 159 3.00 1.71 -3.13
CA ASP A 159 3.72 2.53 -4.13
C ASP A 159 4.64 3.56 -3.48
N VAL A 160 4.60 3.66 -2.16
CA VAL A 160 5.35 4.66 -1.41
C VAL A 160 6.84 4.29 -1.38
N ARG A 161 7.68 5.30 -1.61
CA ARG A 161 9.15 5.14 -1.68
C ARG A 161 9.84 5.78 -0.48
N LEU A 162 11.09 5.38 -0.22
CA LEU A 162 11.96 6.11 0.71
C LEU A 162 12.11 7.56 0.26
N GLY A 163 12.13 8.49 1.22
CA GLY A 163 12.16 9.92 0.94
C GLY A 163 10.80 10.52 0.56
N THR A 164 9.73 9.73 0.48
CA THR A 164 8.38 10.28 0.24
C THR A 164 7.98 11.18 1.40
N GLN A 165 7.55 12.40 1.08
CA GLN A 165 6.95 13.31 2.04
C GLN A 165 5.55 12.83 2.41
N VAL A 166 5.29 12.74 3.70
CA VAL A 166 4.01 12.33 4.27
C VAL A 166 3.58 13.35 5.33
N PHE A 167 2.32 13.29 5.73
CA PHE A 167 1.76 14.17 6.75
C PHE A 167 1.08 13.33 7.81
N VAL A 168 1.51 13.49 9.06
CA VAL A 168 0.86 12.88 10.22
C VAL A 168 -0.22 13.82 10.71
N TYR A 169 -1.45 13.35 10.88
CA TYR A 169 -2.57 14.15 11.37
C TYR A 169 -3.18 13.51 12.62
N ASP A 170 -3.23 14.26 13.71
CA ASP A 170 -3.74 13.81 15.01
C ASP A 170 -5.15 14.34 15.33
N GLY A 171 -5.87 14.85 14.33
CA GLY A 171 -7.17 15.51 14.50
C GLY A 171 -7.10 16.99 14.89
N THR A 172 -5.95 17.50 15.30
CA THR A 172 -5.75 18.90 15.70
C THR A 172 -4.61 19.58 14.97
N SER A 173 -3.52 18.86 14.73
CA SER A 173 -2.27 19.34 14.20
C SER A 173 -1.80 18.44 13.05
N LEU A 174 -1.14 19.04 12.06
CA LEU A 174 -0.53 18.34 10.95
C LEU A 174 1.00 18.42 11.07
N TYR A 175 1.67 17.27 11.02
CA TYR A 175 3.12 17.15 11.17
C TYR A 175 3.71 16.58 9.88
N PRO A 176 4.37 17.43 9.07
CA PRO A 176 5.06 16.96 7.86
C PRO A 176 6.26 16.11 8.24
N ARG A 177 6.41 14.97 7.58
CA ARG A 177 7.45 13.97 7.82
C ARG A 177 7.94 13.39 6.50
N THR A 178 9.03 12.65 6.58
CA THR A 178 9.57 11.90 5.46
C THR A 178 9.72 10.45 5.86
N LEU A 179 9.44 9.52 4.95
CA LEU A 179 9.72 8.12 5.22
C LEU A 179 11.21 7.82 5.09
N SER A 180 11.79 7.35 6.19
CA SER A 180 13.21 7.00 6.32
C SER A 180 13.48 5.50 6.10
N ALA A 181 12.48 4.65 6.35
CA ALA A 181 12.53 3.21 6.06
C ALA A 181 11.13 2.70 5.66
N LEU A 182 11.08 1.64 4.85
CA LEU A 182 9.81 0.96 4.49
C LEU A 182 9.52 -0.31 5.31
N TYR A 183 10.52 -0.76 6.07
CA TYR A 183 10.45 -1.92 6.94
C TYR A 183 11.11 -1.57 8.28
N ALA A 184 10.52 -2.02 9.39
CA ALA A 184 11.10 -1.88 10.71
C ALA A 184 12.21 -2.93 10.89
N GLY A 185 13.38 -2.68 10.31
CA GLY A 185 14.56 -3.55 10.40
C GLY A 185 14.86 -4.34 9.13
N ASP A 186 15.88 -5.20 9.23
CA ASP A 186 16.24 -6.12 8.15
C ASP A 186 15.13 -7.15 7.95
N ARG A 187 14.81 -7.46 6.68
CA ARG A 187 13.84 -8.50 6.37
C ARG A 187 14.34 -9.81 7.00
N PRO A 188 13.54 -10.47 7.83
CA PRO A 188 13.98 -11.69 8.49
C PRO A 188 14.21 -12.76 7.44
N ALA A 189 15.22 -13.61 7.65
CA ALA A 189 15.37 -14.82 6.84
C ALA A 189 14.20 -15.80 7.03
N ARG A 190 13.41 -15.65 8.11
CA ARG A 190 12.26 -16.51 8.44
C ARG A 190 11.01 -15.69 8.68
N GLU A 191 9.96 -15.97 7.94
CA GLU A 191 8.69 -15.22 7.98
C GLU A 191 7.52 -16.15 8.26
N ARG A 192 6.63 -15.75 9.19
CA ARG A 192 5.29 -16.33 9.30
C ARG A 192 4.36 -15.59 8.35
N ALA A 193 3.49 -16.32 7.67
CA ALA A 193 2.51 -15.73 6.76
C ALA A 193 1.50 -14.79 7.43
N GLU A 194 1.28 -14.90 8.74
CA GLU A 194 0.32 -14.05 9.44
C GLU A 194 0.96 -12.80 10.03
N THR A 195 2.28 -12.71 10.07
CA THR A 195 2.98 -11.63 10.77
C THR A 195 3.38 -10.53 9.78
N PRO A 196 2.67 -9.39 9.70
CA PRO A 196 3.06 -8.30 8.80
C PRO A 196 4.42 -7.72 9.20
N TRP A 197 5.33 -7.63 8.24
CA TRP A 197 6.65 -7.03 8.44
C TRP A 197 6.73 -5.57 7.97
N ARG A 198 5.78 -5.13 7.13
CA ARG A 198 5.80 -3.77 6.62
C ARG A 198 5.40 -2.78 7.71
N LEU A 199 6.35 -1.93 8.03
CA LEU A 199 6.24 -0.82 8.96
C LEU A 199 7.07 0.31 8.36
N TYR A 200 6.44 1.42 8.05
CA TYR A 200 7.21 2.58 7.62
C TYR A 200 7.81 3.24 8.85
N ARG A 201 9.02 3.75 8.71
CA ARG A 201 9.68 4.55 9.73
C ARG A 201 9.71 5.99 9.28
N LEU A 202 9.28 6.90 10.14
CA LEU A 202 9.39 8.34 9.94
C LEU A 202 10.86 8.77 10.12
N ASP A 203 11.23 9.92 9.59
CA ASP A 203 12.54 10.53 9.79
C ASP A 203 12.76 10.96 11.24
N ARG A 204 11.67 11.26 11.96
CA ARG A 204 11.68 11.73 13.34
C ARG A 204 10.41 11.33 14.08
N GLU A 205 10.54 11.16 15.39
CA GLU A 205 9.41 10.95 16.29
C GLU A 205 8.37 12.07 16.21
N VAL A 206 7.12 11.71 16.48
CA VAL A 206 5.97 12.60 16.55
C VAL A 206 5.17 12.22 17.80
N ASP A 207 5.02 13.18 18.70
CA ASP A 207 4.11 13.05 19.84
C ASP A 207 2.69 13.37 19.35
N VAL A 208 1.87 12.34 19.19
CA VAL A 208 0.52 12.43 18.63
C VAL A 208 -0.45 11.55 19.41
N LYS A 209 -1.74 11.88 19.28
CA LYS A 209 -2.84 11.09 19.82
C LYS A 209 -2.87 9.68 19.21
N GLY A 210 -3.33 8.70 19.99
CA GLY A 210 -3.46 7.34 19.47
C GLY A 210 -4.50 7.27 18.34
N GLY A 211 -4.20 6.50 17.29
CA GLY A 211 -5.02 6.45 16.07
C GLY A 211 -4.75 7.57 15.07
N ALA A 212 -3.76 8.45 15.31
CA ALA A 212 -3.32 9.45 14.34
C ALA A 212 -2.94 8.81 13.00
N ILE A 213 -3.32 9.45 11.91
CA ILE A 213 -3.14 8.90 10.56
C ILE A 213 -1.97 9.52 9.83
N VAL A 214 -1.47 8.79 8.84
CA VAL A 214 -0.44 9.24 7.92
C VAL A 214 -1.03 9.27 6.52
N VAL A 215 -0.93 10.43 5.88
CA VAL A 215 -1.45 10.67 4.54
C VAL A 215 -0.36 11.15 3.59
N ASP A 216 -0.58 11.00 2.29
CA ASP A 216 0.25 11.61 1.26
C ASP A 216 -0.10 13.11 1.05
N ALA A 217 0.62 13.78 0.14
CA ALA A 217 0.37 15.19 -0.21
C ALA A 217 -1.00 15.44 -0.87
N SER A 218 -1.70 14.40 -1.32
CA SER A 218 -3.08 14.51 -1.80
C SER A 218 -4.10 14.46 -0.67
N GLY A 219 -3.70 14.02 0.53
CA GLY A 219 -4.58 13.75 1.67
C GLY A 219 -5.11 12.31 1.69
N ALA A 220 -4.53 11.41 0.89
CA ALA A 220 -4.94 10.01 0.85
C ALA A 220 -4.23 9.20 1.95
N LEU A 221 -4.99 8.36 2.65
CA LEU A 221 -4.54 7.52 3.75
C LEU A 221 -3.49 6.51 3.29
N LEU A 222 -2.30 6.61 3.86
CA LEU A 222 -1.21 5.64 3.71
C LEU A 222 -1.17 4.66 4.87
N GLY A 223 -1.48 5.12 6.08
CA GLY A 223 -1.40 4.29 7.28
C GLY A 223 -1.79 5.00 8.56
N VAL A 224 -1.53 4.34 9.69
CA VAL A 224 -1.80 4.85 11.05
C VAL A 224 -0.53 4.78 11.87
N ILE A 225 -0.32 5.75 12.74
CA ILE A 225 0.81 5.79 13.68
C ILE A 225 0.65 4.65 14.69
N GLU A 226 1.61 3.73 14.69
CA GLU A 226 1.66 2.58 15.62
C GLU A 226 2.34 2.97 16.93
N ASP A 227 3.44 3.71 16.83
CA ASP A 227 4.20 4.31 17.91
C ASP A 227 4.78 5.65 17.44
N GLU A 228 5.58 6.34 18.24
CA GLU A 228 6.05 7.70 17.96
C GLU A 228 6.80 7.84 16.61
N ILE A 229 7.32 6.77 16.01
CA ILE A 229 8.11 6.83 14.77
C ILE A 229 7.66 5.85 13.68
N HIS A 230 6.87 4.83 14.00
CA HIS A 230 6.44 3.81 13.05
C HIS A 230 5.00 4.02 12.56
N VAL A 231 4.80 3.73 11.28
CA VAL A 231 3.52 3.78 10.60
C VAL A 231 3.13 2.39 10.16
N ARG A 232 1.96 1.94 10.58
CA ARG A 232 1.30 0.74 10.05
C ARG A 232 0.61 1.08 8.73
N PRO A 233 1.02 0.48 7.60
CA PRO A 233 0.39 0.76 6.33
C PRO A 233 -1.08 0.30 6.33
N TRP A 234 -2.00 1.10 5.78
CA TRP A 234 -3.43 0.79 5.78
C TRP A 234 -3.75 -0.53 5.05
N HIS A 235 -3.00 -0.89 4.01
CA HIS A 235 -3.26 -2.13 3.27
C HIS A 235 -3.11 -3.38 4.15
N THR A 236 -2.31 -3.35 5.23
CA THR A 236 -2.17 -4.48 6.16
C THR A 236 -3.41 -4.65 7.04
N MET A 237 -4.29 -3.64 7.08
CA MET A 237 -5.52 -3.63 7.88
C MET A 237 -6.78 -3.78 7.01
N ARG A 238 -6.71 -3.42 5.72
CA ARG A 238 -7.84 -3.41 4.79
C ARG A 238 -8.57 -4.74 4.69
N GLY A 239 -7.86 -5.88 4.69
CA GLY A 239 -8.46 -7.20 4.61
C GLY A 239 -9.45 -7.46 5.76
N PHE A 240 -9.12 -6.99 6.96
CA PHE A 240 -9.96 -7.14 8.14
C PHE A 240 -11.24 -6.28 8.11
N LEU A 241 -11.27 -5.19 7.33
CA LEU A 241 -12.45 -4.33 7.26
C LEU A 241 -13.67 -5.09 6.71
N LYS A 242 -13.48 -5.90 5.66
CA LYS A 242 -14.56 -6.74 5.12
C LYS A 242 -15.10 -7.72 6.15
N HIS A 243 -14.21 -8.28 6.96
CA HIS A 243 -14.62 -9.18 8.04
C HIS A 243 -15.36 -8.43 9.14
N ALA A 244 -14.91 -7.22 9.51
CA ALA A 244 -15.59 -6.38 10.49
C ALA A 244 -17.03 -6.09 10.08
N PHE A 245 -17.29 -5.87 8.78
CA PHE A 245 -18.65 -5.65 8.25
C PHE A 245 -19.53 -6.90 8.34
N ALA A 246 -18.93 -8.09 8.21
CA ALA A 246 -19.65 -9.36 8.19
C ALA A 246 -19.82 -9.97 9.58
N SER A 247 -18.99 -9.58 10.55
CA SER A 247 -18.95 -10.18 11.89
C SER A 247 -19.71 -9.36 12.91
N GLU A 248 -20.65 -9.98 13.63
CA GLU A 248 -21.21 -9.47 14.89
C GLU A 248 -20.23 -9.64 16.09
N GLY A 249 -18.92 -9.43 15.90
CA GLY A 249 -17.96 -9.69 16.98
C GLY A 249 -16.48 -9.76 16.58
N ALA A 250 -15.76 -10.71 17.19
CA ALA A 250 -14.30 -10.83 17.08
C ALA A 250 -13.86 -11.31 15.68
N LEU A 251 -12.77 -10.73 15.16
CA LEU A 251 -12.13 -11.16 13.92
C LEU A 251 -11.45 -12.51 14.12
N ASN A 252 -12.04 -13.57 13.55
CA ASN A 252 -11.33 -14.81 13.28
C ASN A 252 -10.62 -14.66 11.94
N ALA A 253 -9.39 -14.14 11.96
CA ALA A 253 -8.54 -14.18 10.79
C ALA A 253 -8.23 -15.65 10.47
N PRO A 254 -8.42 -16.12 9.24
CA PRO A 254 -7.89 -17.42 8.86
C PRO A 254 -6.38 -17.44 9.15
N VAL A 255 -5.88 -18.61 9.57
CA VAL A 255 -4.44 -18.82 9.80
C VAL A 255 -3.92 -19.72 8.69
N PHE A 256 -3.03 -19.20 7.87
CA PHE A 256 -2.38 -19.98 6.81
C PHE A 256 -1.51 -21.08 7.42
N GLY A 257 -0.73 -20.74 8.44
CA GLY A 257 0.01 -21.59 9.35
C GLY A 257 1.26 -22.19 8.72
N VAL A 258 2.06 -21.35 8.06
CA VAL A 258 3.39 -21.72 7.56
C VAL A 258 4.46 -20.78 8.12
N LEU A 259 5.65 -21.32 8.33
CA LEU A 259 6.88 -20.56 8.47
C LEU A 259 7.71 -20.81 7.21
N VAL A 260 8.10 -19.74 6.54
CA VAL A 260 8.89 -19.81 5.31
C VAL A 260 10.26 -19.17 5.48
N VAL A 261 11.20 -19.58 4.64
CA VAL A 261 12.49 -18.92 4.42
C VAL A 261 12.51 -18.39 2.99
N ASP A 262 12.85 -17.13 2.82
CA ASP A 262 13.13 -16.56 1.50
C ASP A 262 14.48 -17.12 1.02
N ARG A 263 14.45 -17.97 -0.02
CA ARG A 263 15.66 -18.63 -0.50
C ARG A 263 16.60 -17.67 -1.20
N THR A 264 16.06 -16.68 -1.92
CA THR A 264 16.81 -15.66 -2.64
C THR A 264 17.59 -14.76 -1.66
N ALA A 265 17.10 -14.62 -0.42
CA ALA A 265 17.79 -13.88 0.64
C ALA A 265 18.88 -14.70 1.38
N VAL A 266 18.91 -16.03 1.24
CA VAL A 266 19.73 -16.91 2.09
C VAL A 266 20.74 -17.75 1.30
N TYR A 267 20.41 -18.17 0.08
CA TYR A 267 21.24 -19.04 -0.75
C TYR A 267 21.86 -18.26 -1.93
N ASP A 268 22.99 -18.75 -2.46
CA ASP A 268 23.64 -18.20 -3.67
C ASP A 268 22.75 -18.33 -4.92
N GLU A 269 23.09 -17.59 -5.99
CA GLU A 269 22.32 -17.39 -7.25
C GLU A 269 21.86 -18.67 -7.97
N ASP A 270 22.39 -19.84 -7.62
CA ASP A 270 22.02 -21.14 -8.23
C ASP A 270 20.81 -21.82 -7.55
N ALA A 271 20.27 -21.27 -6.47
CA ALA A 271 19.12 -21.83 -5.76
C ALA A 271 17.80 -21.50 -6.48
N PHE A 272 16.88 -22.46 -6.52
CA PHE A 272 15.54 -22.24 -7.05
C PHE A 272 14.81 -21.14 -6.26
N ASP A 273 14.42 -20.08 -6.95
CA ASP A 273 13.80 -18.89 -6.38
C ASP A 273 12.42 -19.21 -5.77
N GLY A 274 12.20 -18.75 -4.54
CA GLY A 274 10.91 -18.85 -3.87
C GLY A 274 11.00 -18.92 -2.36
N LEU A 275 9.86 -19.24 -1.73
CA LEU A 275 9.71 -19.30 -0.29
C LEU A 275 9.70 -20.77 0.18
N GLU A 276 10.78 -21.21 0.82
CA GLU A 276 10.91 -22.56 1.35
C GLU A 276 10.09 -22.73 2.63
N VAL A 277 9.15 -23.67 2.64
CA VAL A 277 8.34 -24.00 3.82
C VAL A 277 9.19 -24.81 4.80
N VAL A 278 9.58 -24.17 5.90
CA VAL A 278 10.39 -24.81 6.96
C VAL A 278 9.56 -25.33 8.12
N ARG A 279 8.30 -24.88 8.25
CA ARG A 279 7.33 -25.42 9.21
C ARG A 279 5.91 -25.25 8.69
N VAL A 280 5.08 -26.26 8.97
CA VAL A 280 3.62 -26.18 8.79
C VAL A 280 2.98 -26.44 10.15
N ASP A 281 2.15 -25.51 10.61
CA ASP A 281 1.45 -25.62 11.88
C ASP A 281 0.32 -26.67 11.77
N ALA A 282 0.19 -27.55 12.76
CA ALA A 282 -0.85 -28.57 12.74
C ALA A 282 -2.24 -27.93 12.72
N ARG A 283 -3.17 -28.49 11.92
CA ARG A 283 -4.55 -28.02 11.73
C ARG A 283 -4.70 -26.66 11.03
N SER A 284 -3.61 -26.08 10.51
CA SER A 284 -3.66 -24.87 9.68
C SER A 284 -4.31 -25.12 8.32
N LEU A 285 -4.64 -24.04 7.61
CA LEU A 285 -5.13 -24.14 6.24
C LEU A 285 -4.09 -24.80 5.32
N ALA A 286 -2.81 -24.42 5.44
CA ALA A 286 -1.73 -25.04 4.70
C ALA A 286 -1.64 -26.56 4.93
N ALA A 287 -1.73 -27.02 6.18
CA ALA A 287 -1.70 -28.44 6.50
C ALA A 287 -2.89 -29.20 5.89
N LYS A 288 -4.10 -28.62 5.97
CA LYS A 288 -5.32 -29.22 5.41
C LYS A 288 -5.29 -29.31 3.89
N SER A 289 -4.66 -28.34 3.24
CA SER A 289 -4.49 -28.30 1.77
C SER A 289 -3.30 -29.12 1.27
N GLY A 290 -2.50 -29.71 2.16
CA GLY A 290 -1.41 -30.60 1.78
C GLY A 290 -0.09 -29.90 1.45
N ILE A 291 0.09 -28.66 1.91
CA ILE A 291 1.43 -28.05 1.98
C ILE A 291 2.26 -28.78 3.03
N LYS A 292 3.53 -29.00 2.72
CA LYS A 292 4.48 -29.77 3.53
C LYS A 292 5.77 -28.98 3.74
N VAL A 293 6.51 -29.38 4.77
CA VAL A 293 7.90 -28.90 4.96
C VAL A 293 8.74 -29.37 3.78
N GLY A 294 9.56 -28.48 3.23
CA GLY A 294 10.38 -28.69 2.04
C GLY A 294 9.72 -28.21 0.74
N ASP A 295 8.43 -27.85 0.75
CA ASP A 295 7.80 -27.21 -0.39
C ASP A 295 8.44 -25.85 -0.65
N ILE A 296 8.68 -25.50 -1.92
CA ILE A 296 9.14 -24.16 -2.31
C ILE A 296 7.99 -23.45 -3.01
N ILE A 297 7.40 -22.46 -2.35
CA ILE A 297 6.30 -21.68 -2.92
C ILE A 297 6.90 -20.71 -3.95
N THR A 298 6.47 -20.83 -5.21
CA THR A 298 6.93 -19.98 -6.31
C THR A 298 5.90 -18.98 -6.75
N HIS A 299 4.62 -19.32 -6.64
CA HIS A 299 3.54 -18.41 -7.03
C HIS A 299 2.36 -18.52 -6.07
N ILE A 300 1.69 -17.38 -5.88
CA ILE A 300 0.45 -17.29 -5.12
C ILE A 300 -0.51 -16.44 -5.95
N ASN A 301 -1.66 -17.01 -6.27
CA ASN A 301 -2.71 -16.39 -7.10
C ASN A 301 -2.15 -15.88 -8.44
N GLY A 302 -1.25 -16.65 -9.06
CA GLY A 302 -0.68 -16.36 -10.37
C GLY A 302 0.47 -15.34 -10.38
N HIS A 303 0.82 -14.76 -9.23
CA HIS A 303 1.94 -13.83 -9.10
C HIS A 303 3.14 -14.52 -8.45
N ASP A 304 4.33 -14.00 -8.70
CA ASP A 304 5.57 -14.50 -8.11
C ASP A 304 5.53 -14.36 -6.57
N ALA A 305 6.03 -15.38 -5.88
CA ALA A 305 6.09 -15.43 -4.43
C ALA A 305 7.13 -14.45 -3.85
N ASN A 306 8.14 -14.06 -4.63
CA ASN A 306 9.20 -13.14 -4.23
C ASN A 306 8.86 -11.67 -4.48
N ASP A 307 7.80 -11.37 -5.25
CA ASP A 307 7.35 -9.99 -5.53
C ASP A 307 7.08 -9.17 -4.25
N ARG A 308 6.72 -9.85 -3.16
CA ARG A 308 6.40 -9.24 -1.87
C ARG A 308 6.50 -10.25 -0.73
N PRO A 309 6.65 -9.80 0.53
CA PRO A 309 6.57 -10.67 1.70
C PRO A 309 5.28 -11.49 1.72
N LEU A 310 5.38 -12.75 2.16
CA LEU A 310 4.24 -13.66 2.22
C LEU A 310 3.10 -13.10 3.08
N SER A 311 3.46 -12.43 4.17
CA SER A 311 2.51 -11.82 5.09
C SER A 311 1.70 -10.69 4.49
N GLU A 312 2.33 -9.82 3.70
CA GLU A 312 1.61 -8.76 3.00
C GLU A 312 0.60 -9.36 2.03
N ARG A 313 1.02 -10.38 1.30
CA ARG A 313 0.14 -11.07 0.35
C ARG A 313 -1.03 -11.74 1.08
N TRP A 314 -0.76 -12.44 2.18
CA TRP A 314 -1.79 -13.03 3.03
C TRP A 314 -2.84 -12.01 3.46
N LEU A 315 -2.39 -10.90 4.06
CA LEU A 315 -3.28 -9.87 4.59
C LEU A 315 -4.10 -9.15 3.51
N MET A 316 -3.53 -8.97 2.32
CA MET A 316 -4.24 -8.34 1.20
C MET A 316 -5.38 -9.20 0.66
N ASP A 317 -5.23 -10.51 0.74
CA ASP A 317 -6.17 -11.48 0.20
C ASP A 317 -7.09 -12.08 1.28
N ILE A 318 -6.96 -11.64 2.54
CA ILE A 318 -7.94 -11.93 3.59
C ILE A 318 -9.33 -11.51 3.08
N GLY A 319 -10.24 -12.49 3.01
CA GLY A 319 -11.59 -12.34 2.47
C GLY A 319 -11.78 -12.87 1.05
N LEU A 320 -10.75 -13.42 0.39
CA LEU A 320 -10.95 -14.31 -0.76
C LEU A 320 -11.54 -15.65 -0.28
N SER A 321 -12.23 -16.37 -1.18
CA SER A 321 -12.75 -17.71 -0.89
C SER A 321 -11.64 -18.77 -0.90
N SER A 322 -10.61 -18.57 -1.73
CA SER A 322 -9.56 -19.54 -1.96
C SER A 322 -8.26 -18.89 -2.40
N TRP A 323 -7.15 -19.61 -2.20
CA TRP A 323 -5.81 -19.30 -2.67
C TRP A 323 -5.31 -20.40 -3.59
N THR A 324 -4.67 -20.03 -4.69
CA THR A 324 -3.97 -20.98 -5.55
C THR A 324 -2.48 -20.81 -5.37
N VAL A 325 -1.82 -21.81 -4.79
CA VAL A 325 -0.40 -21.80 -4.48
C VAL A 325 0.33 -22.79 -5.37
N ARG A 326 1.30 -22.31 -6.14
CA ARG A 326 2.21 -23.17 -6.90
C ARG A 326 3.44 -23.46 -6.07
N VAL A 327 3.74 -24.74 -5.88
CA VAL A 327 4.91 -25.21 -5.13
C VAL A 327 5.79 -26.10 -6.00
N GLU A 328 7.09 -26.05 -5.78
CA GLU A 328 8.00 -27.11 -6.19
C GLU A 328 8.17 -28.10 -5.02
N ARG A 329 8.06 -29.40 -5.32
CA ARG A 329 8.27 -30.48 -4.37
C ARG A 329 9.00 -31.61 -5.08
N ASP A 330 10.16 -31.99 -4.57
CA ASP A 330 10.97 -33.10 -5.12
C ASP A 330 11.26 -32.97 -6.64
N GLY A 331 11.42 -31.74 -7.14
CA GLY A 331 11.63 -31.45 -8.56
C GLY A 331 10.36 -31.38 -9.42
N GLU A 332 9.18 -31.61 -8.85
CA GLU A 332 7.89 -31.50 -9.53
C GLU A 332 7.16 -30.21 -9.16
N THR A 333 6.50 -29.58 -10.13
CA THR A 333 5.61 -28.44 -9.89
C THR A 333 4.20 -28.92 -9.58
N LEU A 334 3.68 -28.52 -8.43
CA LEU A 334 2.33 -28.81 -7.97
C LEU A 334 1.53 -27.52 -7.83
N GLU A 335 0.23 -27.58 -8.12
CA GLU A 335 -0.71 -26.50 -7.88
C GLU A 335 -1.69 -26.93 -6.78
N ILE A 336 -1.70 -26.18 -5.67
CA ILE A 336 -2.46 -26.49 -4.47
C ILE A 336 -3.50 -25.39 -4.27
N VAL A 337 -4.76 -25.78 -4.21
CA VAL A 337 -5.86 -24.86 -3.88
C VAL A 337 -6.14 -24.91 -2.37
N ILE A 338 -6.23 -23.73 -1.77
CA ILE A 338 -6.36 -23.52 -0.33
C ILE A 338 -7.65 -22.78 -0.09
N GLU A 339 -8.65 -23.50 0.38
CA GLU A 339 -9.94 -22.91 0.72
C GLU A 339 -9.79 -22.07 2.00
N LEU A 340 -10.13 -20.79 1.89
CA LEU A 340 -10.06 -19.81 2.97
C LEU A 340 -11.39 -19.70 3.73
N SER A 341 -12.30 -20.65 3.50
CA SER A 341 -13.63 -20.67 4.12
C SER A 341 -13.53 -20.45 5.64
N PRO A 342 -14.37 -19.57 6.22
CA PRO A 342 -14.32 -19.21 7.63
C PRO A 342 -14.58 -20.37 8.58
#